data_AF-A0A9X2UN30-F1
#
_entry.id   AF-A0A9X2UN30-F1
#
_cell.length_a   1.000
_cell.length_b   1.000
_cell.length_c   1.000
_cell.angle_alpha   90.00
_cell.angle_beta   90.00
_cell.angle_gamma   90.00
#
_symmetry.space_group_name_H-M   'P 1'
#
loop_
_entity.id
_entity.type
_entity.pdbx_description
1 polymer ?
#
loop_
_entity_poly.entity_id
_entity_poly.type
_entity_poly.pdbx_seq_one_letter_code
_entity_poly.pdbx_strand_id
1 'polypeptide(L)'
;MPEADALEMRKGASNPPKTELREKEARGGFPDDIYQALRDVPQLRRETARLLLSSHFPSSLHDDIATAVGLDLEGTASERRDPEFHAQVLQAYQYRCAICGFDLQLGMSGTPIGLEAAHIKWKQARGPDDVSNGIALCALHHKMFDKGALHITEDLHLLVSEAIHGSEPHLSRLRDRHGNRIHTPQRTTYYPDGEVVTWHVNEVFRGPARS
;
A
#
# COMPACT_ATOMS: atom_id res chain seq x y z
N MET A 1 -5.25 26.51 22.16
CA MET A 1 -5.71 26.75 20.76
C MET A 1 -7.15 27.23 20.87
N PRO A 2 -7.71 28.08 19.96
CA PRO A 2 -9.15 28.35 20.07
C PRO A 2 -9.87 27.01 19.87
N GLU A 3 -10.54 26.54 20.91
CA GLU A 3 -11.33 25.32 20.89
C GLU A 3 -12.43 25.46 19.82
N ALA A 4 -12.87 24.34 19.24
CA ALA A 4 -13.91 24.34 18.21
C ALA A 4 -15.19 25.07 18.67
N ASP A 5 -15.40 25.15 19.98
CA ASP A 5 -16.49 25.83 20.68
C ASP A 5 -16.50 27.35 20.48
N ALA A 6 -15.41 27.95 19.97
CA ALA A 6 -15.32 29.36 19.66
C ALA A 6 -15.72 29.72 18.21
N LEU A 7 -16.14 28.74 17.38
CA LEU A 7 -16.51 28.95 15.97
C LEU A 7 -18.03 28.99 15.79
N GLU A 8 -18.56 30.02 15.13
CA GLU A 8 -19.98 30.08 14.76
C GLU A 8 -20.26 29.08 13.64
N MET A 9 -21.31 28.29 13.83
CA MET A 9 -21.72 27.27 12.87
C MET A 9 -22.62 27.87 11.79
N ARG A 10 -22.54 27.34 10.57
CA ARG A 10 -23.56 27.67 9.56
C ARG A 10 -24.92 27.13 10.02
N LYS A 11 -25.98 27.94 9.87
CA LYS A 11 -27.36 27.48 10.11
C LYS A 11 -27.66 26.22 9.30
N GLY A 12 -27.98 25.13 9.99
CA GLY A 12 -28.36 23.85 9.39
C GLY A 12 -27.21 22.98 8.88
N ALA A 13 -25.95 23.29 9.20
CA ALA A 13 -24.80 22.46 8.86
C ALA A 13 -23.92 22.16 10.07
N SER A 14 -23.16 21.06 10.01
CA SER A 14 -22.28 20.59 11.07
C SER A 14 -20.90 21.25 11.09
N ASN A 15 -20.66 22.28 10.27
CA ASN A 15 -19.35 22.88 10.07
C ASN A 15 -19.41 24.43 9.95
N PRO A 16 -18.40 25.16 10.46
CA PRO A 16 -18.35 26.62 10.38
C PRO A 16 -18.07 27.15 8.95
N PRO A 17 -18.32 28.45 8.68
CA PRO A 17 -17.93 29.11 7.43
C PRO A 17 -16.40 29.09 7.23
N LYS A 18 -15.94 29.04 5.97
CA LYS A 18 -14.50 29.15 5.65
C LYS A 18 -13.93 30.50 6.07
N THR A 19 -14.72 31.56 5.96
CA THR A 19 -14.37 32.93 6.39
C THR A 19 -14.04 32.96 7.86
N GLU A 20 -14.86 32.32 8.68
CA GLU A 20 -14.69 32.30 10.12
C GLU A 20 -13.48 31.49 10.59
N LEU A 21 -13.25 30.32 9.99
CA LEU A 21 -12.03 29.55 10.24
C LEU A 21 -10.76 30.37 9.94
N ARG A 22 -10.81 31.23 8.91
CA ARG A 22 -9.68 32.10 8.54
C ARG A 22 -9.54 33.28 9.51
N GLU A 23 -10.63 33.96 9.84
CA GLU A 23 -10.64 35.13 10.73
C GLU A 23 -10.22 34.77 12.15
N LYS A 24 -10.61 33.58 12.63
CA LYS A 24 -10.24 33.08 13.96
C LYS A 24 -8.94 32.27 13.97
N GLU A 25 -8.21 32.24 12.84
CA GLU A 25 -6.99 31.47 12.64
C GLU A 25 -7.10 30.03 13.18
N ALA A 26 -8.26 29.41 12.94
CA ALA A 26 -8.59 28.12 13.53
C ALA A 26 -7.56 27.07 13.11
N ARG A 27 -7.06 26.32 14.09
CA ARG A 27 -6.10 25.23 13.87
C ARG A 27 -6.72 23.91 14.31
N GLY A 28 -6.53 22.88 13.51
CA GLY A 28 -6.85 21.51 13.91
C GLY A 28 -5.81 21.01 14.91
N GLY A 29 -6.26 20.28 15.92
CA GLY A 29 -5.42 19.67 16.94
C GLY A 29 -6.20 18.61 17.70
N PHE A 30 -5.49 17.84 18.53
CA PHE A 30 -6.13 17.00 19.52
C PHE A 30 -6.56 17.85 20.72
N PRO A 31 -7.62 17.43 21.44
CA PRO A 31 -7.86 17.92 22.80
C PRO A 31 -6.58 17.84 23.66
N ASP A 32 -6.40 18.79 24.58
CA ASP A 32 -5.13 18.93 25.32
C ASP A 32 -4.76 17.65 26.08
N ASP A 33 -5.73 16.98 26.71
CA ASP A 33 -5.52 15.71 27.41
C ASP A 33 -4.99 14.61 26.49
N ILE A 34 -5.56 14.47 25.29
CA ILE A 34 -5.11 13.51 24.27
C ILE A 34 -3.74 13.90 23.71
N TYR A 35 -3.51 15.18 23.45
CA TYR A 35 -2.22 15.67 22.97
C TYR A 35 -1.11 15.36 23.98
N GLN A 36 -1.33 15.66 25.26
CA GLN A 36 -0.38 15.35 26.33
C GLN A 36 -0.16 13.85 26.47
N ALA A 37 -1.22 13.03 26.42
CA ALA A 37 -1.09 11.58 26.47
C ALA A 37 -0.22 11.02 25.31
N LEU A 38 -0.44 11.46 24.08
CA LEU A 38 0.37 11.04 22.92
C LEU A 38 1.81 11.55 22.97
N ARG A 39 2.04 12.71 23.58
CA ARG A 39 3.37 13.31 23.76
C ARG A 39 4.17 12.54 24.81
N ASP A 40 3.58 12.35 25.99
CA ASP A 40 4.27 11.90 27.20
C ASP A 40 4.31 10.38 27.35
N VAL A 41 3.46 9.64 26.61
CA VAL A 41 3.42 8.17 26.63
C VAL A 41 3.88 7.61 25.26
N PRO A 42 5.19 7.34 25.08
CA PRO A 42 5.72 6.85 23.80
C PRO A 42 5.08 5.54 23.32
N GLN A 43 4.66 4.67 24.24
CA GLN A 43 3.96 3.43 23.88
C GLN A 43 2.61 3.69 23.22
N LEU A 44 1.79 4.59 23.79
CA LEU A 44 0.49 4.97 23.23
C LEU A 44 0.63 5.55 21.82
N ARG A 45 1.63 6.42 21.61
CA ARG A 45 1.92 6.99 20.29
C ARG A 45 2.27 5.91 19.27
N ARG A 46 3.12 4.95 19.65
CA ARG A 46 3.53 3.83 18.78
C ARG A 46 2.37 2.89 18.44
N GLU A 47 1.54 2.57 19.42
CA GLU A 47 0.35 1.73 19.22
C GLU A 47 -0.68 2.42 18.33
N THR A 48 -0.91 3.71 18.55
CA THR A 48 -1.81 4.54 17.71
C THR A 48 -1.29 4.63 16.28
N ALA A 49 0.00 4.90 16.09
CA ALA A 49 0.62 4.94 14.77
C ALA A 49 0.45 3.61 14.02
N ARG A 50 0.71 2.47 14.68
CA ARG A 50 0.52 1.16 14.05
C ARG A 50 -0.93 0.85 13.74
N LEU A 51 -1.86 1.20 14.64
CA LEU A 51 -3.28 1.01 14.39
C LEU A 51 -3.74 1.79 13.14
N LEU A 52 -3.30 3.04 12.99
CA LEU A 52 -3.60 3.85 11.81
C LEU A 52 -3.00 3.23 10.54
N LEU A 53 -1.74 2.77 10.63
CA LEU A 53 -1.06 2.16 9.50
C LEU A 53 -1.73 0.84 9.07
N SER A 54 -1.99 -0.07 10.00
CA SER A 54 -2.62 -1.36 9.69
C SER A 54 -4.07 -1.23 9.23
N SER A 55 -4.76 -0.18 9.65
CA SER A 55 -6.15 0.08 9.24
C SER A 55 -6.27 0.68 7.83
N HIS A 56 -5.23 1.36 7.34
CA HIS A 56 -5.35 2.17 6.12
C HIS A 56 -4.32 1.84 5.02
N PHE A 57 -3.20 1.22 5.36
CA PHE A 57 -2.11 0.98 4.42
C PHE A 57 -1.63 -0.48 4.48
N PRO A 58 -1.19 -1.06 3.35
CA PRO A 58 -0.54 -2.37 3.35
C PRO A 58 0.78 -2.32 4.12
N SER A 59 1.13 -3.44 4.76
CA SER A 59 2.33 -3.54 5.62
C SER A 59 3.63 -3.20 4.90
N SER A 60 3.69 -3.39 3.57
CA SER A 60 4.83 -3.00 2.74
C SER A 60 5.14 -1.49 2.81
N LEU A 61 4.17 -0.63 3.14
CA LEU A 61 4.31 0.82 3.17
C LEU A 61 4.53 1.40 4.58
N HIS A 62 4.36 0.61 5.63
CA HIS A 62 4.34 1.10 7.02
C HIS A 62 5.63 1.84 7.39
N ASP A 63 6.79 1.22 7.16
CA ASP A 63 8.10 1.81 7.51
C ASP A 63 8.38 3.10 6.73
N ASP A 64 8.00 3.16 5.46
CA ASP A 64 8.17 4.36 4.64
C ASP A 64 7.32 5.51 5.15
N ILE A 65 6.04 5.23 5.46
CA ILE A 65 5.10 6.24 5.94
C ILE A 65 5.58 6.75 7.30
N ALA A 66 5.92 5.84 8.22
CA ALA A 66 6.42 6.18 9.54
C ALA A 66 7.68 7.05 9.47
N THR A 67 8.65 6.66 8.64
CA THR A 67 9.86 7.45 8.41
C THR A 67 9.55 8.84 7.85
N ALA A 68 8.65 8.93 6.85
CA ALA A 68 8.29 10.19 6.21
C ALA A 68 7.63 11.20 7.17
N VAL A 69 6.93 10.71 8.20
CA VAL A 69 6.26 11.55 9.20
C VAL A 69 6.99 11.59 10.55
N GLY A 70 8.20 11.02 10.63
CA GLY A 70 9.03 11.03 11.84
C GLY A 70 8.48 10.21 13.01
N LEU A 71 7.72 9.16 12.72
CA LEU A 71 7.21 8.22 13.73
C LEU A 71 8.18 7.03 13.88
N ASP A 72 8.51 6.72 15.13
CA ASP A 72 9.24 5.52 15.51
C ASP A 72 8.26 4.34 15.67
N LEU A 73 8.52 3.22 15.00
CA LEU A 73 7.77 1.97 15.11
C LEU A 73 8.62 0.84 15.71
N GLU A 74 9.65 1.14 16.50
CA GLU A 74 10.42 0.09 17.18
C GLU A 74 9.62 -0.55 18.33
N GLY A 75 9.90 -1.84 18.57
CA GLY A 75 9.47 -2.53 19.80
C GLY A 75 8.06 -3.10 19.83
N THR A 76 7.33 -3.19 18.72
CA THR A 76 6.14 -4.06 18.65
C THR A 76 6.16 -4.91 17.40
N ALA A 77 5.53 -6.08 17.50
CA ALA A 77 5.48 -7.06 16.42
C ALA A 77 4.83 -6.45 15.17
N SER A 78 5.45 -6.71 14.02
CA SER A 78 4.86 -6.45 12.71
C SER A 78 3.59 -7.29 12.53
N GLU A 79 2.64 -6.75 11.78
CA GLU A 79 1.38 -7.41 11.48
C GLU A 79 1.66 -8.71 10.71
N ARG A 80 1.26 -9.86 11.27
CA ARG A 80 1.47 -11.16 10.60
C ARG A 80 0.52 -11.25 9.42
N ARG A 81 1.08 -11.27 8.21
CA ARG A 81 0.35 -11.61 7.00
C ARG A 81 -0.21 -13.01 7.12
N ASP A 82 -1.35 -13.26 6.46
CA ASP A 82 -1.97 -14.58 6.43
C ASP A 82 -1.00 -15.58 5.74
N PRO A 83 -0.48 -16.57 6.48
CA PRO A 83 0.49 -17.51 5.94
C PRO A 83 -0.11 -18.41 4.87
N GLU A 84 -1.41 -18.68 4.92
CA GLU A 84 -2.10 -19.52 3.95
C GLU A 84 -2.28 -18.78 2.63
N PHE A 85 -2.82 -17.57 2.66
CA PHE A 85 -2.90 -16.70 1.46
C PHE A 85 -1.53 -16.56 0.79
N HIS A 86 -0.51 -16.26 1.60
CA HIS A 86 0.86 -16.11 1.09
C HIS A 86 1.35 -17.37 0.38
N ALA A 87 1.19 -18.55 1.00
CA ALA A 87 1.61 -19.82 0.41
C ALA A 87 0.84 -20.13 -0.88
N GLN A 88 -0.49 -19.93 -0.89
CA GLN A 88 -1.34 -20.21 -2.04
C GLN A 88 -0.98 -19.31 -3.25
N VAL A 89 -0.76 -18.01 -3.02
CA VAL A 89 -0.36 -17.07 -4.09
C VAL A 89 1.01 -17.42 -4.64
N LEU A 90 2.01 -17.67 -3.79
CA LEU A 90 3.33 -18.07 -4.27
C LEU A 90 3.27 -19.38 -5.07
N GLN A 91 2.51 -20.37 -4.61
CA GLN A 91 2.31 -21.62 -5.34
C GLN A 91 1.60 -21.39 -6.68
N ALA A 92 0.57 -20.53 -6.73
CA ALA A 92 -0.15 -20.22 -7.96
C ALA A 92 0.76 -19.65 -9.05
N TYR A 93 1.75 -18.84 -8.67
CA TYR A 93 2.77 -18.29 -9.56
C TYR A 93 4.05 -19.14 -9.62
N GLN A 94 4.02 -20.38 -9.12
CA GLN A 94 5.16 -21.30 -9.17
C GLN A 94 6.44 -20.72 -8.55
N TYR A 95 6.29 -20.00 -7.43
CA TYR A 95 7.38 -19.39 -6.66
C TYR A 95 8.28 -18.48 -7.50
N ARG A 96 7.69 -17.68 -8.41
CA ARG A 96 8.40 -16.67 -9.19
C ARG A 96 7.67 -15.33 -9.16
N CYS A 97 8.44 -14.24 -9.28
CA CYS A 97 7.88 -12.91 -9.45
C CYS A 97 7.15 -12.83 -10.79
N ALA A 98 5.89 -12.39 -10.76
CA ALA A 98 5.04 -12.23 -11.94
C ALA A 98 5.64 -11.27 -12.98
N ILE A 99 6.44 -10.29 -12.54
CA ILE A 99 6.96 -9.22 -13.40
C ILE A 99 8.32 -9.54 -14.00
N CYS A 100 9.28 -10.00 -13.18
CA CYS A 100 10.66 -10.21 -13.62
C CYS A 100 11.12 -11.67 -13.64
N GLY A 101 10.30 -12.60 -13.17
CA GLY A 101 10.64 -14.02 -13.10
C GLY A 101 11.62 -14.40 -11.99
N PHE A 102 11.99 -13.47 -11.12
CA PHE A 102 12.86 -13.75 -9.97
C PHE A 102 12.30 -14.88 -9.08
N ASP A 103 13.10 -15.90 -8.80
CA ASP A 103 12.68 -17.17 -8.19
C ASP A 103 13.73 -17.78 -7.23
N LEU A 104 14.66 -16.96 -6.71
CA LEU A 104 15.77 -17.46 -5.88
C LEU A 104 15.28 -18.08 -4.56
N GLN A 105 15.91 -19.18 -4.19
CA GLN A 105 15.59 -19.96 -2.99
C GLN A 105 16.86 -20.22 -2.15
N LEU A 106 16.71 -20.29 -0.83
CA LEU A 106 17.77 -20.57 0.13
C LEU A 106 17.71 -22.01 0.65
N GLY A 107 18.87 -22.67 0.63
CA GLY A 107 19.07 -23.95 1.29
C GLY A 107 18.35 -25.12 0.61
N MET A 108 18.55 -26.32 1.18
CA MET A 108 17.97 -27.56 0.63
C MET A 108 16.45 -27.62 0.76
N SER A 109 15.87 -26.85 1.70
CA SER A 109 14.42 -26.75 1.87
C SER A 109 13.73 -25.87 0.82
N GLY A 110 14.49 -25.15 -0.01
CA GLY A 110 13.93 -24.33 -1.09
C GLY A 110 13.17 -23.09 -0.59
N THR A 111 13.62 -22.45 0.48
CA THR A 111 12.91 -21.30 1.07
C THR A 111 13.00 -20.08 0.13
N PRO A 112 11.90 -19.55 -0.43
CA PRO A 112 11.96 -18.39 -1.32
C PRO A 112 12.58 -17.16 -0.63
N ILE A 113 13.49 -16.45 -1.32
CA ILE A 113 14.15 -15.27 -0.78
C ILE A 113 13.55 -14.02 -1.42
N GLY A 114 12.90 -13.15 -0.65
CA GLY A 114 12.44 -11.85 -1.19
C GLY A 114 11.31 -11.96 -2.22
N LEU A 115 10.54 -13.06 -2.17
CA LEU A 115 9.24 -13.20 -2.84
C LEU A 115 8.13 -12.99 -1.82
N GLU A 116 7.11 -12.27 -2.24
CA GLU A 116 5.97 -11.86 -1.42
C GLU A 116 4.67 -12.05 -2.20
N ALA A 117 3.58 -12.32 -1.47
CA ALA A 117 2.23 -12.24 -2.00
C ALA A 117 1.68 -10.82 -1.80
N ALA A 118 1.51 -10.10 -2.90
CA ALA A 118 0.94 -8.75 -2.94
C ALA A 118 -0.56 -8.82 -3.19
N HIS A 119 -1.35 -8.10 -2.39
CA HIS A 119 -2.77 -7.91 -2.69
C HIS A 119 -2.95 -6.88 -3.80
N ILE A 120 -3.84 -7.15 -4.75
CA ILE A 120 -4.22 -6.21 -5.81
C ILE A 120 -5.13 -5.14 -5.22
N LYS A 121 -6.24 -5.58 -4.61
CA LYS A 121 -7.06 -4.76 -3.73
C LYS A 121 -6.60 -4.95 -2.31
N TRP A 122 -6.14 -3.87 -1.68
CA TRP A 122 -5.62 -3.93 -0.31
C TRP A 122 -6.65 -4.48 0.67
N LYS A 123 -6.16 -5.25 1.65
CA LYS A 123 -6.98 -5.79 2.74
C LYS A 123 -7.71 -4.67 3.51
N GLN A 124 -7.01 -3.55 3.73
CA GLN A 124 -7.55 -2.34 4.35
C GLN A 124 -8.74 -1.72 3.59
N ALA A 125 -8.79 -1.95 2.27
CA ALA A 125 -9.89 -1.56 1.40
C ALA A 125 -10.92 -2.68 1.17
N ARG A 126 -10.94 -3.70 2.04
CA ARG A 126 -11.81 -4.89 1.94
C ARG A 126 -11.51 -5.76 0.71
N GLY A 127 -10.25 -5.85 0.30
CA GLY A 127 -9.82 -6.87 -0.65
C GLY A 127 -9.90 -8.27 -0.03
N PRO A 128 -10.36 -9.29 -0.78
CA PRO A 128 -10.44 -10.66 -0.28
C PRO A 128 -9.05 -11.32 -0.18
N ASP A 129 -8.90 -12.28 0.73
CA ASP A 129 -7.69 -13.11 0.88
C ASP A 129 -7.76 -14.34 -0.06
N ASP A 130 -8.10 -14.13 -1.33
CA ASP A 130 -8.21 -15.16 -2.38
C ASP A 130 -7.09 -15.01 -3.42
N VAL A 131 -6.67 -16.11 -4.05
CA VAL A 131 -5.57 -16.11 -5.03
C VAL A 131 -5.79 -15.15 -6.20
N SER A 132 -7.04 -14.96 -6.66
CA SER A 132 -7.35 -14.00 -7.73
C SER A 132 -7.13 -12.53 -7.33
N ASN A 133 -7.05 -12.23 -6.03
CA ASN A 133 -6.65 -10.92 -5.51
C ASN A 133 -5.15 -10.87 -5.14
N GLY A 134 -4.38 -11.91 -5.45
CA GLY A 134 -2.99 -12.04 -5.07
C GLY A 134 -2.05 -12.15 -6.26
N ILE A 135 -0.89 -11.49 -6.17
CA ILE A 135 0.18 -11.59 -7.17
C ILE A 135 1.50 -11.90 -6.46
N ALA A 136 2.21 -12.91 -6.92
CA ALA A 136 3.56 -13.18 -6.42
C ALA A 136 4.54 -12.16 -7.01
N LEU A 137 5.16 -11.34 -6.18
CA LEU A 137 6.12 -10.30 -6.60
C LEU A 137 7.40 -10.41 -5.78
N CYS A 138 8.54 -10.06 -6.37
CA CYS A 138 9.73 -9.83 -5.55
C CYS A 138 9.56 -8.54 -4.73
N ALA A 139 10.26 -8.42 -3.60
CA ALA A 139 10.10 -7.32 -2.65
C ALA A 139 10.15 -5.92 -3.31
N LEU A 140 11.01 -5.72 -4.30
CA LEU A 140 11.08 -4.47 -5.07
C LEU A 140 9.79 -4.21 -5.86
N HIS A 141 9.34 -5.18 -6.66
CA HIS A 141 8.14 -5.02 -7.47
C HIS A 141 6.88 -4.92 -6.60
N HIS A 142 6.83 -5.61 -5.47
CA HIS A 142 5.76 -5.46 -4.49
C HIS A 142 5.67 -4.03 -3.98
N LYS A 143 6.80 -3.45 -3.54
CA LYS A 143 6.87 -2.06 -3.09
C LYS A 143 6.47 -1.08 -4.19
N MET A 144 6.90 -1.32 -5.42
CA MET A 144 6.53 -0.47 -6.57
C MET A 144 5.04 -0.56 -6.89
N PHE A 145 4.45 -1.74 -6.78
CA PHE A 145 3.02 -1.96 -6.99
C PHE A 145 2.19 -1.22 -5.95
N ASP A 146 2.49 -1.39 -4.66
CA ASP A 146 1.78 -0.67 -3.58
C ASP A 146 2.00 0.85 -3.58
N LYS A 147 3.12 1.34 -4.13
CA LYS A 147 3.31 2.78 -4.34
C LYS A 147 2.56 3.31 -5.57
N GLY A 148 1.95 2.45 -6.36
CA GLY A 148 1.25 2.81 -7.60
C GLY A 148 2.16 3.07 -8.79
N ALA A 149 3.42 2.66 -8.72
CA ALA A 149 4.36 2.76 -9.83
C ALA A 149 4.03 1.73 -10.93
N LEU A 150 3.43 0.62 -10.56
CA LEU A 150 3.08 -0.49 -11.46
C LEU A 150 1.59 -0.78 -11.35
N HIS A 151 1.01 -1.27 -12.43
CA HIS A 151 -0.35 -1.83 -12.46
C HIS A 151 -0.39 -3.02 -13.41
N ILE A 152 -1.31 -3.95 -13.19
CA ILE A 152 -1.49 -5.14 -14.03
C ILE A 152 -2.93 -5.11 -14.52
N THR A 153 -3.11 -5.10 -15.84
CA THR A 153 -4.44 -5.05 -16.46
C THR A 153 -5.18 -6.38 -16.33
N GLU A 154 -6.48 -6.40 -16.62
CA GLU A 154 -7.29 -7.64 -16.67
C GLU A 154 -6.73 -8.65 -17.70
N ASP A 155 -6.16 -8.15 -18.80
CA ASP A 155 -5.46 -8.96 -19.81
C ASP A 155 -4.04 -9.39 -19.39
N LEU A 156 -3.66 -9.14 -18.13
CA LEU A 156 -2.38 -9.47 -17.51
C LEU A 156 -1.18 -8.77 -18.16
N HIS A 157 -1.35 -7.54 -18.64
CA HIS A 157 -0.25 -6.72 -19.13
C HIS A 157 0.25 -5.76 -18.05
N LEU A 158 1.57 -5.59 -17.97
CA LEU A 158 2.19 -4.66 -17.03
C LEU A 158 2.09 -3.22 -17.55
N LEU A 159 1.48 -2.34 -16.78
CA LEU A 159 1.59 -0.90 -16.95
C LEU A 159 2.61 -0.32 -15.97
N VAL A 160 3.37 0.66 -16.45
CA VAL A 160 4.39 1.37 -15.69
C VAL A 160 3.99 2.84 -15.68
N SER A 161 3.95 3.46 -14.52
CA SER A 161 3.59 4.87 -14.35
C SER A 161 4.63 5.79 -15.00
N GLU A 162 4.17 6.87 -15.63
CA GLU A 162 5.04 7.95 -16.13
C GLU A 162 5.74 8.74 -15.02
N ALA A 163 5.20 8.70 -13.80
CA ALA A 163 5.77 9.38 -12.64
C ALA A 163 7.04 8.70 -12.10
N ILE A 164 7.43 7.54 -12.63
CA ILE A 164 8.69 6.90 -12.25
C ILE A 164 9.86 7.61 -12.93
N HIS A 165 10.80 8.08 -12.10
CA HIS A 165 12.08 8.63 -12.52
C HIS A 165 13.23 7.86 -11.86
N GLY A 166 14.41 7.88 -12.48
CA GLY A 166 15.58 7.13 -12.02
C GLY A 166 16.72 7.16 -13.04
N SER A 167 17.83 6.52 -12.70
CA SER A 167 18.95 6.36 -13.62
C SER A 167 18.69 5.22 -14.62
N GLU A 168 19.18 5.37 -15.84
CA GLU A 168 19.52 4.21 -16.68
C GLU A 168 20.63 3.43 -15.94
N PRO A 169 20.57 2.09 -15.79
CA PRO A 169 19.79 1.10 -16.56
C PRO A 169 18.47 0.66 -15.91
N HIS A 170 18.12 1.18 -14.73
CA HIS A 170 16.95 0.71 -13.98
C HIS A 170 15.64 1.06 -14.67
N LEU A 171 15.53 2.29 -15.19
CA LEU A 171 14.37 2.71 -15.97
C LEU A 171 14.20 1.88 -17.24
N SER A 172 15.28 1.55 -17.96
CA SER A 172 15.20 0.68 -19.14
C SER A 172 14.55 -0.66 -18.82
N ARG A 173 14.96 -1.34 -17.73
CA ARG A 173 14.39 -2.64 -17.37
C ARG A 173 12.89 -2.59 -17.14
N LEU A 174 12.37 -1.49 -16.60
CA LEU A 174 10.94 -1.29 -16.41
C LEU A 174 10.23 -1.00 -17.73
N ARG A 175 10.82 -0.15 -18.59
CA ARG A 175 10.30 0.10 -19.94
C ARG A 175 10.26 -1.16 -20.79
N ASP A 176 11.30 -1.99 -20.73
CA ASP A 176 11.39 -3.25 -21.47
C ASP A 176 10.35 -4.30 -21.00
N ARG A 177 9.67 -4.03 -19.88
CA ARG A 177 8.57 -4.84 -19.34
C ARG A 177 7.21 -4.16 -19.48
N HIS A 178 7.18 -2.86 -19.73
CA HIS A 178 5.95 -2.13 -19.97
C HIS A 178 5.22 -2.71 -21.19
N GLY A 179 3.91 -2.88 -21.08
CA GLY A 179 3.07 -3.46 -22.13
C GLY A 179 3.27 -4.97 -22.35
N ASN A 180 4.22 -5.62 -21.68
CA ASN A 180 4.39 -7.06 -21.78
C ASN A 180 3.41 -7.79 -20.86
N ARG A 181 3.02 -8.99 -21.28
CA ARG A 181 2.24 -9.89 -20.43
C ARG A 181 3.11 -10.39 -19.26
N ILE A 182 2.56 -10.36 -18.05
CA ILE A 182 3.22 -10.90 -16.85
C ILE A 182 3.28 -12.43 -16.91
N HIS A 183 4.15 -13.03 -16.10
CA HIS A 183 4.08 -14.46 -15.81
C HIS A 183 2.75 -14.75 -15.10
N THR A 184 1.92 -15.57 -15.73
CA THR A 184 0.57 -15.84 -15.26
C THR A 184 0.57 -16.92 -14.19
N PRO A 185 -0.43 -16.96 -13.31
CA PRO A 185 -0.60 -18.10 -12.43
C PRO A 185 -0.96 -19.36 -13.24
N GLN A 186 -0.73 -20.53 -12.65
CA GLN A 186 -0.87 -21.84 -13.30
C GLN A 186 -2.31 -22.22 -13.68
N ARG A 187 -3.32 -21.50 -13.19
CA ARG A 187 -4.74 -21.72 -13.51
C ARG A 187 -5.39 -20.40 -13.87
N THR A 188 -6.29 -20.43 -14.86
CA THR A 188 -7.07 -19.26 -15.27
C THR A 188 -8.03 -18.77 -14.18
N THR A 189 -8.50 -19.68 -13.30
CA THR A 189 -9.31 -19.32 -12.12
C THR A 189 -8.57 -18.50 -11.07
N TYR A 190 -7.24 -18.37 -11.20
CA TYR A 190 -6.41 -17.54 -10.33
C TYR A 190 -6.08 -16.20 -10.99
N TYR A 191 -6.59 -15.94 -12.19
CA TYR A 191 -6.29 -14.69 -12.87
C TYR A 191 -6.95 -13.54 -12.09
N PRO A 192 -6.22 -12.45 -11.87
CA PRO A 192 -6.82 -11.21 -11.43
C PRO A 192 -7.92 -10.76 -12.39
N ASP A 193 -9.11 -10.51 -11.86
CA ASP A 193 -10.24 -10.06 -12.65
C ASP A 193 -11.10 -9.00 -11.94
N GLY A 194 -11.89 -8.29 -12.76
CA GLY A 194 -13.00 -7.45 -12.34
C GLY A 194 -12.66 -6.37 -11.32
N GLU A 195 -13.28 -6.48 -10.14
CA GLU A 195 -13.32 -5.40 -9.14
C GLU A 195 -11.93 -5.07 -8.56
N VAL A 196 -11.06 -6.06 -8.36
CA VAL A 196 -9.77 -5.82 -7.69
C VAL A 196 -8.80 -5.07 -8.59
N VAL A 197 -8.77 -5.42 -9.88
CA VAL A 197 -7.96 -4.73 -10.90
C VAL A 197 -8.47 -3.30 -11.08
N THR A 198 -9.79 -3.14 -11.21
CA THR A 198 -10.45 -1.81 -11.31
C THR A 198 -10.16 -0.94 -10.08
N TRP A 199 -10.20 -1.51 -8.89
CA TRP A 199 -9.86 -0.79 -7.66
C TRP A 199 -8.40 -0.31 -7.68
N HIS A 200 -7.46 -1.18 -8.06
CA HIS A 200 -6.04 -0.83 -8.04
C HIS A 200 -5.73 0.32 -9.00
N VAL A 201 -6.29 0.32 -10.21
CA VAL A 201 -6.03 1.40 -11.19
C VAL A 201 -6.59 2.75 -10.71
N ASN A 202 -7.69 2.74 -9.96
CA ASN A 202 -8.35 3.96 -9.48
C ASN A 202 -7.75 4.50 -8.18
N GLU A 203 -7.36 3.63 -7.26
CA GLU A 203 -7.01 4.02 -5.88
C GLU A 203 -5.50 4.04 -5.62
N VAL A 204 -4.74 3.21 -6.34
CA VAL A 204 -3.30 3.00 -6.08
C VAL A 204 -2.45 3.51 -7.23
N PHE A 205 -2.74 3.07 -8.46
CA PHE A 205 -1.90 3.37 -9.63
C PHE A 205 -1.77 4.88 -9.88
N ARG A 206 -0.53 5.35 -10.01
CA ARG A 206 -0.22 6.75 -10.29
C ARG A 206 -0.16 6.97 -11.80
N GLY A 207 -1.33 6.99 -12.44
CA GLY A 207 -1.44 7.25 -13.87
C GLY A 207 -0.98 8.66 -14.28
N PRO A 208 -0.77 8.90 -15.60
CA PRO A 208 -0.98 7.97 -16.70
C PRO A 208 0.10 6.88 -16.81
N ALA A 209 -0.19 5.84 -17.59
CA ALA A 209 0.79 4.82 -17.96
C ALA A 209 1.72 5.35 -19.06
N ARG A 210 2.96 4.86 -19.07
CA ARG A 210 3.99 5.29 -20.00
C ARG A 210 3.64 4.96 -21.45
N SER A 211 4.00 5.88 -22.35
CA SER A 211 4.01 5.66 -23.80
C SER A 211 5.16 4.77 -24.27
#